data_AF-A0A1Q9CG52-F1
#
_entry.id   AF-A0A1Q9CG52-F1
#
_cell.length_a   1.000
_cell.length_b   1.000
_cell.length_c   1.000
_cell.angle_alpha   90.00
_cell.angle_beta   90.00
_cell.angle_gamma   90.00
#
_symmetry.space_group_name_H-M   'P 1'
#
loop_
_entity.id
_entity.type
_entity.pdbx_description
1 polymer ?
#
loop_
_entity_poly.entity_id
_entity_poly.type
_entity_poly.pdbx_seq_one_letter_code
_entity_poly.pdbx_strand_id
1 'polypeptide(L)'
;MRSRCQLLACGQCQHGACQHYACQRATQTARAANAADAVELPRKKFFQREEVIYFLSSKEETIRSKDETISKIISSKDETISKIISSKDETISKIISSKDETISKMNEIIRSKDETIESIRREMVAEKREALRARGLLSSRGIFERVLQLLHAEENFRGKFNATQAIQQLQQLSPSNQSGRWANCLFQSVSKSYGSSVNIVHQLTTLYSTLSVDVHGQPWNQNSVQISDQLGANDKQFIEELCRCMGLL
;
A
#
# COMPACT_ATOMS: atom_id res chain seq x y z
N MET A 1 5.38 11.37 -94.02
CA MET A 1 5.53 12.08 -95.31
C MET A 1 6.18 11.13 -96.30
N ARG A 2 5.40 10.68 -97.30
CA ARG A 2 5.79 9.71 -98.33
C ARG A 2 6.36 10.48 -99.52
N SER A 3 7.63 10.27 -99.89
CA SER A 3 8.21 10.86 -101.10
C SER A 3 8.22 9.85 -102.25
N ARG A 4 7.55 10.25 -103.34
CA ARG A 4 7.46 9.60 -104.64
C ARG A 4 8.84 9.50 -105.32
N CYS A 5 9.17 8.33 -105.87
CA CYS A 5 10.21 8.19 -106.89
C CYS A 5 9.54 8.07 -108.26
N GLN A 6 9.84 9.01 -109.16
CA GLN A 6 9.41 9.02 -110.56
C GLN A 6 10.19 7.94 -111.34
N LEU A 7 9.45 7.07 -112.02
CA LEU A 7 9.96 6.15 -113.03
C LEU A 7 10.08 6.89 -114.36
N LEU A 8 11.31 7.12 -114.83
CA LEU A 8 11.62 7.56 -116.18
C LEU A 8 11.87 6.34 -117.07
N ALA A 9 11.26 6.36 -118.25
CA ALA A 9 11.40 5.37 -119.30
C ALA A 9 12.73 5.53 -120.07
N CYS A 10 13.42 4.42 -120.31
CA CYS A 10 14.43 4.20 -121.36
C CYS A 10 14.43 2.68 -121.59
N GLY A 11 14.01 2.13 -122.73
CA GLY A 11 14.62 2.35 -124.03
C GLY A 11 15.67 1.25 -124.26
N GLN A 12 15.23 0.12 -124.82
CA GLN A 12 16.01 -0.99 -125.39
C GLN A 12 17.51 -1.11 -125.01
N CYS A 13 17.82 -2.02 -124.08
CA CYS A 13 19.12 -2.68 -124.01
C CYS A 13 18.93 -4.13 -123.55
N GLN A 14 19.07 -5.07 -124.49
CA GLN A 14 19.36 -6.47 -124.16
C GLN A 14 20.70 -6.47 -123.40
N HIS A 15 20.72 -6.86 -122.12
CA HIS A 15 21.85 -7.47 -121.38
C HIS A 15 21.41 -7.74 -119.92
N GLY A 16 20.95 -8.96 -119.66
CA GLY A 16 20.33 -9.42 -118.40
C GLY A 16 21.28 -9.64 -117.20
N ALA A 17 22.28 -8.79 -116.98
CA ALA A 17 23.23 -8.95 -115.86
C ALA A 17 23.18 -7.83 -114.80
N CYS A 18 22.62 -6.65 -115.10
CA CYS A 18 22.67 -5.50 -114.18
C CYS A 18 21.53 -5.42 -113.14
N GLN A 19 20.40 -6.10 -113.34
CA GLN A 19 19.27 -6.04 -112.39
C GLN A 19 19.47 -6.89 -111.13
N HIS A 20 20.31 -7.94 -111.18
CA HIS A 20 20.56 -8.81 -110.02
C HIS A 20 21.48 -8.15 -108.97
N TYR A 21 22.41 -7.30 -109.41
CA TYR A 21 23.37 -6.60 -108.53
C TYR A 21 22.72 -5.46 -107.72
N ALA A 22 21.76 -4.74 -108.31
CA ALA A 22 21.06 -3.65 -107.62
C ALA A 22 20.11 -4.18 -106.52
N CYS A 23 19.44 -5.32 -106.77
CA CYS A 23 18.55 -5.96 -105.81
C CYS A 23 19.33 -6.56 -104.61
N GLN A 24 20.49 -7.17 -104.85
CA GLN A 24 21.37 -7.68 -103.78
C GLN A 24 21.97 -6.57 -102.91
N ARG A 25 22.36 -5.42 -103.49
CA ARG A 25 22.83 -4.27 -102.70
C ARG A 25 21.73 -3.70 -101.80
N ALA A 26 20.51 -3.56 -102.30
CA ALA A 26 19.39 -3.05 -101.52
C ALA A 26 18.99 -3.98 -100.36
N THR A 27 19.08 -5.31 -100.55
CA THR A 27 18.83 -6.28 -99.47
C THR A 27 19.98 -6.36 -98.47
N GLN A 28 21.23 -6.18 -98.90
CA GLN A 28 22.38 -6.09 -98.00
C GLN A 28 22.37 -4.80 -97.16
N THR A 29 22.01 -3.65 -97.73
CA THR A 29 21.89 -2.40 -96.98
C THR A 29 20.72 -2.42 -96.00
N ALA A 30 19.59 -3.04 -96.35
CA ALA A 30 18.47 -3.23 -95.42
C ALA A 30 18.81 -4.20 -94.27
N ARG A 31 19.57 -5.27 -94.55
CA ARG A 31 20.08 -6.18 -93.50
C ARG A 31 21.12 -5.52 -92.61
N ALA A 32 21.99 -4.68 -93.16
CA ALA A 32 22.96 -3.91 -92.38
C ALA A 32 22.28 -2.84 -91.49
N ALA A 33 21.24 -2.18 -91.99
CA ALA A 33 20.45 -1.22 -91.20
C ALA A 33 19.69 -1.91 -90.05
N ASN A 34 19.03 -3.04 -90.32
CA ASN A 34 18.36 -3.82 -89.26
C ASN A 34 19.34 -4.44 -88.25
N ALA A 35 20.54 -4.82 -88.69
CA ALA A 35 21.60 -5.29 -87.78
C ALA A 35 22.19 -4.16 -86.93
N ALA A 36 22.31 -2.95 -87.47
CA ALA A 36 22.72 -1.76 -86.73
C ALA A 36 21.68 -1.37 -85.67
N ASP A 37 20.39 -1.36 -86.03
CA ASP A 37 19.28 -1.10 -85.08
C ASP A 37 19.17 -2.17 -83.99
N ALA A 38 19.41 -3.45 -84.32
CA ALA A 38 19.42 -4.55 -83.36
C ALA A 38 20.60 -4.49 -82.36
N VAL A 39 21.67 -3.76 -82.68
CA VAL A 39 22.84 -3.54 -81.80
C VAL A 39 22.75 -2.22 -81.04
N GLU A 40 22.08 -1.21 -81.58
CA GLU A 40 21.85 0.08 -80.90
C GLU A 40 20.82 0.02 -79.76
N LEU A 41 19.75 -0.76 -79.92
CA LEU A 41 18.71 -0.95 -78.91
C LEU A 41 19.23 -1.58 -77.59
N PRO A 42 20.05 -2.64 -77.62
CA PRO A 42 20.71 -3.17 -76.43
C PRO A 42 21.68 -2.17 -75.79
N ARG A 43 22.45 -1.41 -76.59
CA ARG A 43 23.38 -0.39 -76.08
C ARG A 43 22.67 0.72 -75.32
N LYS A 44 21.58 1.27 -75.85
CA LYS A 44 20.79 2.31 -75.15
C LYS A 44 20.16 1.79 -73.85
N LYS A 45 19.69 0.53 -73.81
CA LYS A 45 19.19 -0.11 -72.58
C LYS A 45 20.30 -0.42 -71.57
N PHE A 46 21.52 -0.66 -72.03
CA PHE A 46 22.69 -0.90 -71.17
C PHE A 46 23.17 0.40 -70.51
N PHE A 47 23.25 1.49 -71.28
CA PHE A 47 23.57 2.83 -70.76
C PHE A 47 22.55 3.32 -69.71
N GLN A 48 21.25 3.09 -69.93
CA GLN A 48 20.22 3.41 -68.91
C GLN A 48 20.36 2.56 -67.63
N ARG A 49 20.90 1.34 -67.70
CA ARG A 49 21.14 0.50 -66.51
C ARG A 49 22.31 1.00 -65.68
N GLU A 50 23.40 1.45 -66.31
CA GLU A 50 24.58 1.98 -65.61
C GLU A 50 24.27 3.28 -64.85
N GLU A 51 23.51 4.21 -65.43
CA GLU A 51 23.05 5.42 -64.73
C GLU A 51 22.16 5.09 -63.52
N VAL A 52 21.24 4.12 -63.66
CA VAL A 52 20.38 3.67 -62.56
C VAL A 52 21.19 3.03 -61.44
N ILE A 53 22.19 2.20 -61.76
CA ILE A 53 23.07 1.58 -60.77
C ILE A 53 23.87 2.65 -60.01
N TYR A 54 24.41 3.65 -60.72
CA TYR A 54 25.14 4.75 -60.10
C TYR A 54 24.24 5.59 -59.16
N PHE A 55 23.01 5.90 -59.60
CA PHE A 55 22.03 6.61 -58.78
C PHE A 55 21.64 5.83 -57.52
N LEU A 56 21.38 4.53 -57.65
CA LEU A 56 21.05 3.66 -56.52
C LEU A 56 22.23 3.57 -55.53
N SER A 57 23.46 3.41 -56.04
CA SER A 57 24.67 3.40 -55.21
C SER A 57 24.86 4.73 -54.44
N SER A 58 24.65 5.86 -55.10
CA SER A 58 24.69 7.19 -54.46
C SER A 58 23.63 7.35 -53.37
N LYS A 59 22.41 6.82 -53.60
CA LYS A 59 21.33 6.82 -52.60
C LYS A 59 21.65 5.92 -51.41
N GLU A 60 22.22 4.74 -51.66
CA GLU A 60 22.62 3.81 -50.62
C GLU A 60 23.72 4.39 -49.72
N GLU A 61 24.70 5.08 -50.31
CA GLU A 61 25.72 5.83 -49.57
C GLU A 61 25.11 6.93 -48.69
N THR A 62 24.10 7.62 -49.21
CA THR A 62 23.37 8.65 -48.45
C THR A 62 22.54 8.06 -47.31
N ILE A 63 21.93 6.89 -47.51
CA ILE A 63 21.19 6.18 -46.46
C ILE A 63 22.17 5.75 -45.37
N ARG A 64 23.31 5.15 -45.74
CA ARG A 64 24.36 4.72 -44.81
C ARG A 64 24.86 5.87 -43.94
N SER A 65 25.13 7.04 -44.54
CA SER A 65 25.59 8.21 -43.78
C SER A 65 24.54 8.76 -42.81
N LYS A 66 23.25 8.71 -43.21
CA LYS A 66 22.13 9.07 -42.33
C LYS A 66 21.96 8.07 -41.20
N ASP A 67 22.02 6.77 -41.47
CA ASP A 67 21.90 5.71 -40.46
C ASP A 67 23.04 5.80 -39.43
N GLU A 68 24.26 6.10 -39.88
CA GLU A 68 25.39 6.30 -38.97
C GLU A 68 25.21 7.56 -38.11
N THR A 69 24.68 8.63 -38.70
CA THR A 69 24.35 9.85 -37.95
C THR A 69 23.26 9.60 -36.91
N ILE A 70 22.19 8.88 -37.29
CA ILE A 70 21.10 8.49 -36.40
C ILE A 70 21.64 7.62 -35.25
N SER A 71 22.50 6.64 -35.56
CA SER A 71 23.11 5.77 -34.56
C SER A 71 23.92 6.56 -33.53
N LYS A 72 24.76 7.51 -33.99
CA LYS A 72 25.53 8.39 -33.09
C LYS A 72 24.62 9.23 -32.19
N ILE A 73 23.53 9.77 -32.74
CA ILE A 73 22.54 10.53 -31.96
C ILE A 73 21.87 9.64 -30.91
N ILE A 74 21.44 8.44 -31.27
CA ILE A 74 20.79 7.49 -30.35
C ILE A 74 21.74 7.14 -29.21
N SER A 75 22.98 6.72 -29.50
CA SER A 75 23.97 6.38 -28.46
C SER A 75 24.25 7.56 -27.52
N SER A 76 24.37 8.78 -28.05
CA SER A 76 24.59 9.96 -27.21
C SER A 76 23.41 10.28 -26.27
N LYS A 77 22.18 10.06 -26.75
CA LYS A 77 20.97 10.23 -25.96
C LYS A 77 20.84 9.15 -24.89
N ASP A 78 21.10 7.89 -25.23
CA ASP A 78 21.04 6.76 -24.30
C ASP A 78 22.06 6.91 -23.17
N GLU A 79 23.28 7.38 -23.49
CA GLU A 79 24.29 7.66 -22.46
C GLU A 79 23.85 8.80 -21.52
N THR A 80 23.24 9.84 -22.08
CA THR A 80 22.71 10.96 -21.28
C THR A 80 21.56 10.51 -20.38
N ILE A 81 20.63 9.72 -20.91
CA ILE A 81 19.51 9.15 -20.15
C ILE A 81 20.03 8.26 -19.03
N SER A 82 21.02 7.41 -19.32
CA SER A 82 21.62 6.50 -18.34
C SER A 82 22.24 7.26 -17.16
N LYS A 83 23.01 8.33 -17.44
CA LYS A 83 23.59 9.20 -16.39
C LYS A 83 22.52 9.88 -15.54
N ILE A 84 21.44 10.35 -16.17
CA ILE A 84 20.31 10.97 -15.44
C ILE A 84 19.61 9.94 -14.54
N ILE A 85 19.38 8.72 -15.02
CA ILE A 85 18.75 7.66 -14.24
C ILE A 85 19.63 7.30 -13.03
N SER A 86 20.92 7.01 -13.25
CA SER A 86 21.83 6.62 -12.17
C SER A 86 21.96 7.71 -11.08
N SER A 87 22.03 8.99 -11.47
CA SER A 87 22.11 10.09 -10.49
C SER A 87 20.82 10.25 -9.67
N LYS A 88 19.65 10.02 -10.29
CA LYS A 88 18.36 10.02 -9.59
C LYS A 88 18.25 8.84 -8.64
N ASP A 89 18.61 7.64 -9.08
CA ASP A 89 18.58 6.42 -8.26
C ASP A 89 19.48 6.52 -7.03
N GLU A 90 20.68 7.11 -7.18
CA GLU A 90 21.57 7.35 -6.05
C GLU A 90 20.97 8.36 -5.06
N THR A 91 20.34 9.41 -5.56
CA THR A 91 19.66 10.40 -4.70
C THR A 91 18.49 9.78 -3.95
N ILE A 92 17.66 9.00 -4.63
CA ILE A 92 16.53 8.27 -4.04
C ILE A 92 17.05 7.30 -2.97
N SER A 93 18.11 6.55 -3.26
CA SER A 93 18.71 5.60 -2.32
C SER A 93 19.17 6.30 -1.03
N LYS A 94 19.87 7.44 -1.14
CA LYS A 94 20.29 8.23 0.04
C LYS A 94 19.11 8.73 0.87
N ILE A 95 18.03 9.17 0.21
CA ILE A 95 16.81 9.61 0.89
C ILE A 95 16.14 8.44 1.63
N ILE A 96 16.05 7.27 0.99
CA ILE A 96 15.47 6.08 1.62
C ILE A 96 16.29 5.66 2.84
N SER A 97 17.62 5.52 2.72
CA SER A 97 18.47 5.10 3.82
C SER A 97 18.42 6.05 5.02
N SER A 98 18.38 7.36 4.79
CA SER A 98 18.27 8.35 5.89
C SER A 98 16.91 8.29 6.60
N LYS A 99 15.83 8.03 5.84
CA LYS A 99 14.49 7.81 6.43
C LYS A 99 14.44 6.52 7.23
N ASP A 100 14.99 5.43 6.70
CA ASP A 100 15.03 4.14 7.39
C ASP A 100 15.79 4.24 8.71
N GLU A 101 16.94 4.91 8.74
CA GLU A 101 17.69 5.14 9.98
C GLU A 101 16.88 5.94 11.01
N THR A 102 16.13 6.95 10.55
CA THR A 102 15.26 7.75 11.41
C THR A 102 14.11 6.92 11.98
N ILE A 103 13.48 6.08 11.16
CA ILE A 103 12.42 5.16 11.57
C ILE A 103 12.95 4.15 12.60
N SER A 104 14.14 3.58 12.38
CA SER A 104 14.78 2.66 13.32
C SER A 104 15.00 3.31 14.69
N LYS A 105 15.54 4.54 14.74
CA LYS A 105 15.72 5.29 15.99
C LYS A 105 14.39 5.59 16.68
N MET A 106 13.36 5.97 15.90
CA MET A 106 12.02 6.23 16.43
C MET A 106 11.42 4.97 17.08
N ASN A 107 11.55 3.82 16.42
CA ASN A 107 11.04 2.55 16.93
C ASN A 107 11.74 2.11 18.22
N GLU A 108 13.05 2.35 18.33
CA GLU A 108 13.78 2.08 19.57
C GLU A 108 13.29 2.96 20.74
N ILE A 109 13.06 4.25 20.47
CA ILE A 109 12.48 5.16 21.47
C ILE A 109 11.09 4.70 21.90
N ILE A 110 10.22 4.33 20.95
CA ILE A 110 8.87 3.83 21.25
C ILE A 110 8.95 2.60 22.15
N ARG A 111 9.77 1.61 21.80
CA ARG A 111 9.97 0.39 22.61
C ARG A 111 10.43 0.71 24.03
N SER A 112 11.40 1.61 24.19
CA SER A 112 11.90 2.01 25.52
C SER A 112 10.82 2.70 26.37
N LYS A 113 9.95 3.51 25.73
CA LYS A 113 8.84 4.17 26.40
C LYS A 113 7.75 3.18 26.80
N ASP A 114 7.43 2.21 25.94
CA ASP A 114 6.46 1.16 26.26
C ASP A 114 6.93 0.32 27.46
N GLU A 115 8.22 -0.06 27.49
CA GLU A 115 8.82 -0.75 28.64
C GLU A 115 8.72 0.07 29.94
N THR A 116 8.95 1.38 29.85
CA THR A 116 8.84 2.30 31.00
C THR A 116 7.38 2.41 31.48
N ILE A 117 6.43 2.55 30.56
CA ILE A 117 4.99 2.61 30.87
C ILE A 117 4.55 1.33 31.56
N GLU A 118 4.99 0.16 31.09
CA GLU A 118 4.69 -1.12 31.73
C GLU A 118 5.33 -1.27 33.11
N SER A 119 6.53 -0.72 33.34
CA SER A 119 7.11 -0.66 34.69
C SER A 119 6.26 0.18 35.63
N ILE A 120 5.92 1.40 35.22
CA ILE A 120 5.10 2.33 36.02
C ILE A 120 3.73 1.73 36.31
N ARG A 121 3.10 1.08 35.33
CA ARG A 121 1.81 0.39 35.51
C ARG A 121 1.92 -0.70 36.58
N ARG A 122 2.97 -1.52 36.54
CA ARG A 122 3.20 -2.58 37.56
C ARG A 122 3.43 -1.99 38.94
N GLU A 123 4.25 -0.96 39.05
CA GLU A 123 4.53 -0.27 40.32
C GLU A 123 3.26 0.36 40.91
N MET A 124 2.47 1.06 40.10
CA MET A 124 1.21 1.68 40.53
C MET A 124 0.20 0.64 41.01
N VAL A 125 0.09 -0.51 40.34
CA VAL A 125 -0.80 -1.61 40.78
C VAL A 125 -0.30 -2.22 42.10
N ALA A 126 1.01 -2.42 42.25
CA ALA A 126 1.61 -2.93 43.48
C ALA A 126 1.38 -1.98 44.66
N GLU A 127 1.60 -0.67 44.45
CA GLU A 127 1.39 0.36 45.46
C GLU A 127 -0.08 0.49 45.86
N LYS A 128 -0.99 0.44 44.87
CA LYS A 128 -2.44 0.40 45.13
C LYS A 128 -2.83 -0.83 45.97
N ARG A 129 -2.31 -2.00 45.63
CA ARG A 129 -2.57 -3.25 46.37
C ARG A 129 -2.02 -3.16 47.79
N GLU A 130 -0.83 -2.61 47.97
CA GLU A 130 -0.22 -2.39 49.29
C GLU A 130 -1.04 -1.40 50.13
N ALA A 131 -1.51 -0.30 49.54
CA ALA A 131 -2.39 0.65 50.23
C ALA A 131 -3.72 0.02 50.68
N LEU A 132 -4.30 -0.87 49.87
CA LEU A 132 -5.48 -1.64 50.27
C LEU A 132 -5.16 -2.64 51.37
N ARG A 133 -4.00 -3.32 51.30
CA ARG A 133 -3.54 -4.27 52.31
C ARG A 133 -3.35 -3.60 53.67
N ALA A 134 -2.63 -2.48 53.71
CA ALA A 134 -2.37 -1.71 54.93
C ALA A 134 -3.66 -1.20 55.58
N ARG A 135 -4.70 -0.91 54.78
CA ARG A 135 -6.03 -0.49 55.26
C ARG A 135 -6.96 -1.66 55.59
N GLY A 136 -6.53 -2.90 55.38
CA GLY A 136 -7.37 -4.07 55.61
C GLY A 136 -8.51 -4.25 54.61
N LEU A 137 -8.39 -3.67 53.41
CA LEU A 137 -9.41 -3.65 52.36
C LEU A 137 -9.25 -4.75 51.30
N LEU A 138 -8.26 -5.64 51.42
CA LEU A 138 -8.10 -6.81 50.54
C LEU A 138 -9.05 -7.97 50.91
N SER A 139 -10.31 -7.66 51.18
CA SER A 139 -11.38 -8.63 51.43
C SER A 139 -12.58 -8.33 50.52
N SER A 140 -13.49 -9.30 50.32
CA SER A 140 -14.73 -9.08 49.55
C SER A 140 -15.47 -7.82 50.00
N ARG A 141 -15.65 -7.63 51.31
CA ARG A 141 -16.26 -6.42 51.89
C ARG A 141 -15.42 -5.17 51.63
N GLY A 142 -14.12 -5.23 51.87
CA GLY A 142 -13.22 -4.09 51.69
C GLY A 142 -13.19 -3.59 50.25
N ILE A 143 -13.17 -4.49 49.27
CA ILE A 143 -13.24 -4.17 47.85
C ILE A 143 -14.59 -3.54 47.51
N PHE A 144 -15.67 -4.15 47.97
CA PHE A 144 -17.02 -3.66 47.72
C PHE A 144 -17.21 -2.24 48.27
N GLU A 145 -16.88 -2.01 49.54
CA GLU A 145 -16.94 -0.68 50.16
C GLU A 145 -16.00 0.31 49.48
N ARG A 146 -14.81 -0.13 49.05
CA ARG A 146 -13.87 0.74 48.33
C ARG A 146 -14.44 1.21 47.00
N VAL A 147 -15.10 0.33 46.24
CA VAL A 147 -15.79 0.71 44.99
C VAL A 147 -16.90 1.71 45.29
N LEU A 148 -17.69 1.51 46.34
CA LEU A 148 -18.73 2.47 46.74
C LEU A 148 -18.15 3.83 47.19
N GLN A 149 -17.00 3.85 47.85
CA GLN A 149 -16.31 5.10 48.20
C GLN A 149 -15.85 5.85 46.94
N LEU A 150 -15.33 5.12 45.96
CA LEU A 150 -14.87 5.70 44.69
C LEU A 150 -16.04 6.24 43.88
N LEU A 151 -17.16 5.51 43.84
CA LEU A 151 -18.43 5.98 43.31
C LEU A 151 -18.90 7.25 44.01
N HIS A 152 -18.95 7.25 45.34
CA HIS A 152 -19.40 8.39 46.15
C HIS A 152 -18.59 9.65 45.84
N ALA A 153 -17.28 9.50 45.68
CA ALA A 153 -16.39 10.60 45.33
C ALA A 153 -16.54 11.07 43.87
N GLU A 154 -16.71 10.14 42.93
CA GLU A 154 -16.85 10.42 41.50
C GLU A 154 -18.17 11.13 41.18
N GLU A 155 -19.27 10.65 41.76
CA GLU A 155 -20.62 11.20 41.58
C GLU A 155 -20.90 12.39 42.53
N ASN A 156 -19.91 12.76 43.35
CA ASN A 156 -19.98 13.87 44.30
C ASN A 156 -21.23 13.82 45.19
N PHE A 157 -21.52 12.64 45.74
CA PHE A 157 -22.65 12.44 46.63
C PHE A 157 -22.52 13.29 47.89
N ARG A 158 -23.63 13.92 48.31
CA ARG A 158 -23.64 14.84 49.45
C ARG A 158 -23.40 14.11 50.76
N GLY A 159 -22.57 14.71 51.62
CA GLY A 159 -22.35 14.24 52.99
C GLY A 159 -21.16 13.29 53.15
N LYS A 160 -21.01 12.75 54.37
CA LYS A 160 -19.99 11.73 54.66
C LYS A 160 -20.37 10.41 54.01
N PHE A 161 -19.38 9.67 53.51
CA PHE A 161 -19.60 8.36 52.91
C PHE A 161 -20.37 7.42 53.85
N ASN A 162 -21.42 6.81 53.33
CA ASN A 162 -22.16 5.72 53.96
C ASN A 162 -22.53 4.71 52.86
N ALA A 163 -22.09 3.46 53.01
CA ALA A 163 -22.26 2.43 51.99
C ALA A 163 -23.74 2.18 51.62
N THR A 164 -24.62 2.12 52.62
CA THR A 164 -26.06 1.93 52.39
C THR A 164 -26.66 3.10 51.63
N GLN A 165 -26.31 4.34 51.98
CA GLN A 165 -26.78 5.52 51.25
C GLN A 165 -26.24 5.58 49.82
N ALA A 166 -24.96 5.27 49.62
CA ALA A 166 -24.34 5.23 48.30
C ALA A 166 -25.02 4.19 47.39
N ILE A 167 -25.39 3.02 47.93
CA ILE A 167 -26.17 2.00 47.20
C ILE A 167 -27.56 2.54 46.82
N GLN A 168 -28.25 3.25 47.72
CA GLN A 168 -29.57 3.83 47.41
C GLN A 168 -29.49 4.94 46.36
N GLN A 169 -28.43 5.74 46.38
CA GLN A 169 -28.23 6.83 45.41
C GLN A 169 -28.01 6.32 43.97
N LEU A 170 -27.62 5.05 43.78
CA LEU A 170 -27.56 4.42 42.46
C LEU A 170 -28.92 4.39 41.74
N GLN A 171 -30.06 4.46 42.46
CA GLN A 171 -31.39 4.55 41.82
C GLN A 171 -31.54 5.82 40.97
N GLN A 172 -30.80 6.87 41.31
CA GLN A 172 -30.86 8.16 40.61
C GLN A 172 -29.92 8.20 39.41
N LEU A 173 -29.02 7.22 39.29
CA LEU A 173 -28.07 7.13 38.19
C LEU A 173 -28.65 6.27 37.07
N SER A 174 -28.53 6.76 35.85
CA SER A 174 -28.91 6.01 34.65
C SER A 174 -27.72 5.18 34.16
N PRO A 175 -27.90 3.92 33.73
CA PRO A 175 -26.84 3.14 33.09
C PRO A 175 -26.42 3.66 31.69
N SER A 176 -26.90 4.85 31.29
CA SER A 176 -26.49 5.55 30.06
C SER A 176 -25.28 6.47 30.30
N ASN A 177 -24.67 6.96 29.21
CA ASN A 177 -23.37 7.66 29.08
C ASN A 177 -23.05 8.86 30.03
N GLN A 178 -23.90 9.17 31.00
CA GLN A 178 -23.70 10.25 31.97
C GLN A 178 -23.17 9.77 33.33
N SER A 179 -23.17 8.46 33.61
CA SER A 179 -22.63 7.90 34.85
C SER A 179 -21.11 7.72 34.80
N GLY A 180 -20.45 7.91 35.93
CA GLY A 180 -19.01 7.74 36.12
C GLY A 180 -18.51 6.31 35.93
N ARG A 181 -17.18 6.14 35.93
CA ARG A 181 -16.53 4.83 35.74
C ARG A 181 -17.01 3.81 36.76
N TRP A 182 -17.15 4.20 38.03
CA TRP A 182 -17.47 3.27 39.11
C TRP A 182 -18.95 2.87 39.12
N ALA A 183 -19.85 3.78 38.74
CA ALA A 183 -21.25 3.47 38.51
C ALA A 183 -21.40 2.46 37.36
N ASN A 184 -20.74 2.70 36.22
CA ASN A 184 -20.75 1.78 35.09
C ASN A 184 -20.13 0.42 35.44
N CYS A 185 -19.02 0.40 36.19
CA CYS A 185 -18.45 -0.85 36.68
C CYS A 185 -19.45 -1.65 37.51
N LEU A 186 -20.16 -1.02 38.45
CA LEU A 186 -21.17 -1.69 39.28
C LEU A 186 -22.32 -2.22 38.42
N PHE A 187 -22.85 -1.40 37.50
CA PHE A 187 -23.95 -1.82 36.62
C PHE A 187 -23.57 -3.00 35.72
N GLN A 188 -22.40 -2.94 35.09
CA GLN A 188 -21.91 -4.03 34.23
C GLN A 188 -21.61 -5.29 35.04
N SER A 189 -20.99 -5.15 36.21
CA SER A 189 -20.68 -6.28 37.10
C SER A 189 -21.96 -6.97 37.57
N VAL A 190 -22.99 -6.20 37.97
CA VAL A 190 -24.28 -6.77 38.35
C VAL A 190 -24.95 -7.47 37.18
N SER A 191 -24.99 -6.83 36.00
CA SER A 191 -25.58 -7.42 34.80
C SER A 191 -24.90 -8.73 34.41
N LYS A 192 -23.57 -8.82 34.55
CA LYS A 192 -22.79 -10.02 34.21
C LYS A 192 -22.96 -11.16 35.23
N SER A 193 -23.03 -10.83 36.51
CA SER A 193 -23.09 -11.84 37.58
C SER A 193 -24.51 -12.31 37.92
N TYR A 194 -25.51 -11.44 37.77
CA TYR A 194 -26.88 -11.72 38.19
C TYR A 194 -27.92 -11.60 37.05
N GLY A 195 -27.52 -11.07 35.89
CA GLY A 195 -28.40 -10.84 34.75
C GLY A 195 -28.96 -9.40 34.69
N SER A 196 -29.43 -9.01 33.51
CA SER A 196 -29.81 -7.62 33.21
C SER A 196 -31.16 -7.15 33.76
N SER A 197 -32.01 -8.06 34.25
CA SER A 197 -33.34 -7.73 34.78
C SER A 197 -33.39 -7.51 36.29
N VAL A 198 -32.24 -7.62 36.97
CA VAL A 198 -32.17 -7.54 38.43
C VAL A 198 -32.24 -6.10 38.91
N ASN A 199 -33.00 -5.87 39.99
CA ASN A 199 -32.95 -4.58 40.68
C ASN A 199 -31.59 -4.43 41.36
N ILE A 200 -30.75 -3.58 40.78
CA ILE A 200 -29.36 -3.37 41.18
C ILE A 200 -29.25 -2.96 42.64
N VAL A 201 -30.08 -2.01 43.09
CA VAL A 201 -30.04 -1.51 44.47
C VAL A 201 -30.45 -2.59 45.47
N HIS A 202 -31.47 -3.38 45.14
CA HIS A 202 -31.86 -4.52 45.97
C HIS A 202 -30.73 -5.56 46.06
N GLN A 203 -30.15 -5.95 44.92
CA GLN A 203 -29.08 -6.94 44.88
C GLN A 203 -27.84 -6.50 45.67
N LEU A 204 -27.40 -5.27 45.48
CA LEU A 204 -26.24 -4.71 46.20
C LEU A 204 -26.52 -4.55 47.70
N THR A 205 -27.76 -4.24 48.09
CA THR A 205 -28.16 -4.17 49.51
C THR A 205 -28.11 -5.56 50.16
N THR A 206 -28.61 -6.59 49.47
CA THR A 206 -28.55 -7.97 49.93
C THR A 206 -27.10 -8.44 50.07
N LEU A 207 -26.27 -8.21 49.05
CA LEU A 207 -24.86 -8.54 49.08
C LEU A 207 -24.13 -7.83 50.24
N TYR A 208 -24.37 -6.53 50.42
CA TYR A 208 -23.74 -5.78 51.51
C TYR A 208 -24.15 -6.32 52.89
N SER A 209 -25.38 -6.78 53.04
CA SER A 209 -25.85 -7.39 54.29
C SER A 209 -25.11 -8.70 54.59
N THR A 210 -24.89 -9.54 53.58
CA THR A 210 -24.06 -10.76 53.68
C THR A 210 -22.62 -10.41 54.04
N LEU A 211 -22.03 -9.44 53.34
CA LEU A 211 -20.65 -9.01 53.56
C LEU A 211 -20.46 -8.32 54.92
N SER A 212 -21.48 -7.70 55.49
CA SER A 212 -21.40 -6.95 56.76
C SER A 212 -20.93 -7.81 57.94
N VAL A 213 -21.08 -9.14 57.84
CA VAL A 213 -20.60 -10.12 58.83
C VAL A 213 -19.09 -10.38 58.70
N ASP A 214 -18.48 -10.06 57.55
CA ASP A 214 -17.05 -10.23 57.30
C ASP A 214 -16.21 -9.18 58.06
N VAL A 215 -15.14 -9.68 58.69
CA VAL A 215 -14.11 -8.85 59.32
C VAL A 215 -13.27 -8.15 58.24
N HIS A 216 -13.13 -6.83 58.34
CA HIS A 216 -12.28 -6.01 57.47
C HIS A 216 -11.76 -4.79 58.27
N GLY A 217 -10.76 -4.08 57.76
CA GLY A 217 -10.18 -2.91 58.45
C GLY A 217 -8.99 -3.19 59.37
N GLN A 218 -8.45 -4.41 59.35
CA GLN A 218 -7.15 -4.77 59.94
C GLN A 218 -6.15 -5.16 58.84
N PRO A 219 -4.86 -4.81 58.96
CA PRO A 219 -3.86 -5.15 57.96
C PRO A 219 -3.82 -6.67 57.69
N TRP A 220 -3.79 -7.06 56.43
CA TRP A 220 -3.68 -8.47 56.04
C TRP A 220 -2.22 -8.86 55.82
N ASN A 221 -1.85 -10.05 56.29
CA ASN A 221 -0.51 -10.64 56.08
C ASN A 221 -0.32 -11.19 54.67
N GLN A 222 -1.42 -11.43 53.94
CA GLN A 222 -1.40 -11.98 52.58
C GLN A 222 -1.61 -10.87 51.55
N ASN A 223 -0.91 -10.97 50.41
CA ASN A 223 -0.99 -10.01 49.30
C ASN A 223 -2.11 -10.33 48.29
N SER A 224 -2.91 -11.37 48.55
CA SER A 224 -4.04 -11.77 47.71
C SER A 224 -5.36 -11.24 48.27
N VAL A 225 -6.31 -10.97 47.36
CA VAL A 225 -7.70 -10.66 47.72
C VAL A 225 -8.31 -11.88 48.41
N GLN A 226 -8.88 -11.66 49.61
CA GLN A 226 -9.59 -12.67 50.37
C GLN A 226 -11.07 -12.65 49.99
N ILE A 227 -11.50 -13.62 49.17
CA ILE A 227 -12.92 -13.76 48.81
C ILE A 227 -13.62 -14.58 49.91
N SER A 228 -14.68 -14.03 50.49
CA SER A 228 -15.42 -14.71 51.58
C SER A 228 -16.09 -16.01 51.11
N ASP A 229 -15.96 -17.07 51.91
CA ASP A 229 -16.55 -18.39 51.64
C ASP A 229 -18.07 -18.41 51.80
N GLN A 230 -18.63 -17.42 52.50
CA GLN A 230 -20.07 -17.29 52.71
C GLN A 230 -20.81 -16.82 51.45
N LEU A 231 -20.08 -16.33 50.45
CA LEU A 231 -20.63 -15.83 49.20
C LEU A 231 -21.05 -16.97 48.28
N GLY A 232 -22.24 -16.83 47.68
CA GLY A 232 -22.69 -17.70 46.60
C GLY A 232 -21.83 -17.51 45.34
N ALA A 233 -21.96 -18.42 44.36
CA ALA A 233 -21.16 -18.40 43.13
C ALA A 233 -21.28 -17.07 42.37
N ASN A 234 -22.50 -16.52 42.26
CA ASN A 234 -22.74 -15.25 41.57
C ASN A 234 -22.14 -14.06 42.33
N ASP A 235 -22.17 -14.08 43.67
CA ASP A 235 -21.57 -13.03 44.50
C ASP A 235 -20.04 -13.06 44.42
N LYS A 236 -19.44 -14.26 44.40
CA LYS A 236 -18.00 -14.42 44.17
C LYS A 236 -17.60 -13.87 42.81
N GLN A 237 -18.33 -14.24 41.76
CA GLN A 237 -18.11 -13.71 40.42
C GLN A 237 -18.24 -12.18 40.38
N PHE A 238 -19.23 -11.60 41.06
CA PHE A 238 -19.40 -10.15 41.15
C PHE A 238 -18.20 -9.46 41.79
N ILE A 239 -17.71 -9.99 42.93
CA ILE A 239 -16.52 -9.45 43.60
C ILE A 239 -15.27 -9.58 42.71
N GLU A 240 -15.14 -10.66 41.94
CA GLU A 240 -14.05 -10.80 40.95
C GLU A 240 -14.15 -9.76 39.83
N GLU A 241 -15.35 -9.45 39.32
CA GLU A 241 -15.52 -8.35 38.35
C GLU A 241 -15.08 -7.01 38.95
N LEU A 242 -15.43 -6.73 40.21
CA LEU A 242 -14.96 -5.51 40.90
C LEU A 242 -13.43 -5.49 41.04
N CYS A 243 -12.81 -6.63 41.31
CA CYS A 243 -11.35 -6.75 41.34
C CYS A 243 -10.73 -6.40 39.97
N ARG A 244 -11.32 -6.88 38.86
CA ARG A 244 -10.88 -6.52 37.50
C ARG A 244 -11.08 -5.04 37.21
N CYS A 245 -12.23 -4.44 37.58
CA CYS A 245 -12.44 -2.99 37.47
C CYS A 245 -11.38 -2.19 38.23
N MET A 246 -10.92 -2.70 39.37
CA MET A 246 -9.87 -2.10 40.18
C MET A 246 -8.46 -2.40 39.68
N GLY A 247 -8.27 -3.28 38.69
CA GLY A 247 -6.96 -3.71 38.20
C GLY A 247 -6.19 -4.56 39.22
N LEU A 248 -6.91 -5.34 40.04
CA LEU A 248 -6.34 -6.23 41.06
C LEU A 248 -6.23 -7.68 40.57
N LEU A 249 -6.89 -8.02 39.46
CA LEU A 249 -6.88 -9.32 38.78
C LEU A 249 -6.60 -9.11 37.29
#